data_AF-A0A6J0BNS3-F1
#
_entry.id   AF-A0A6J0BNS3-F1
#
_cell.length_a   1.000
_cell.length_b   1.000
_cell.length_c   1.000
_cell.angle_alpha   90.00
_cell.angle_beta   90.00
_cell.angle_gamma   90.00
#
_symmetry.space_group_name_H-M   'P 1'
#
loop_
_entity.id
_entity.type
_entity.pdbx_description
1 polymer ?
#
loop_
_entity_poly.entity_id
_entity_poly.type
_entity_poly.pdbx_seq_one_letter_code
_entity_poly.pdbx_strand_id
1 'polypeptide(L)'
;MKCYCLMVLACLAAVAAAEEYYTDKWNKMNTHGVIDNDRLFEKYKKCILNKEETGCPQDALELRKVLQEALETTCAKCSPEQEVKIKDTLAYLCKKKRRDFDEILARVDPDQKYRTAFEAKFGKLEGCAST
;
A
#
# COMPACT_ATOMS: atom_id res chain seq x y z
N MET A 1 21.12 19.74 34.96
CA MET A 1 21.49 18.70 33.96
C MET A 1 20.56 17.47 33.96
N LYS A 2 19.94 17.05 35.08
CA LYS A 2 18.98 15.92 35.10
C LYS A 2 17.63 16.17 34.41
N CYS A 3 17.13 17.42 34.37
CA CYS A 3 15.83 17.73 33.77
C CYS A 3 15.83 17.70 32.23
N TYR A 4 16.99 17.91 31.60
CA TYR A 4 17.09 17.95 30.14
C TYR A 4 16.93 16.54 29.53
N CYS A 5 17.50 15.52 30.17
CA CYS A 5 17.32 14.12 29.74
C CYS A 5 15.86 13.65 29.91
N LEU A 6 15.17 14.08 30.96
CA LEU A 6 13.76 13.72 31.19
C LEU A 6 12.82 14.39 30.17
N MET A 7 13.08 15.65 29.79
CA MET A 7 12.29 16.31 28.75
C MET A 7 12.53 15.72 27.36
N VAL A 8 13.77 15.32 27.03
CA VAL A 8 14.09 14.67 25.75
C VAL A 8 13.46 13.28 25.65
N LEU A 9 13.47 12.49 26.74
CA LEU A 9 12.81 11.17 26.80
C LEU A 9 11.28 11.28 26.72
N ALA A 10 10.67 12.29 27.35
CA ALA A 10 9.22 12.53 27.27
C ALA A 10 8.79 12.97 25.87
N CYS A 11 9.57 13.82 25.19
CA CYS A 11 9.30 14.21 23.79
C CYS A 11 9.45 13.02 22.83
N LEU A 12 10.43 12.14 23.03
CA LEU A 12 10.60 10.92 22.21
C LEU A 12 9.44 9.92 22.39
N ALA A 13 8.92 9.78 23.62
CA ALA A 13 7.77 8.92 23.88
C ALA A 13 6.46 9.45 23.27
N ALA A 14 6.28 10.77 23.21
CA ALA A 14 5.10 11.39 22.59
C ALA A 14 5.09 11.22 21.04
N VAL A 15 6.25 11.23 20.40
CA VAL A 15 6.37 11.00 18.95
C VAL A 15 6.12 9.53 18.59
N ALA A 16 6.48 8.59 19.47
CA ALA A 16 6.19 7.17 19.26
C ALA A 16 4.70 6.81 19.40
N ALA A 17 3.90 7.68 20.03
CA ALA A 17 2.47 7.45 20.28
C ALA A 17 1.53 8.07 19.21
N ALA A 18 2.07 8.75 18.18
CA ALA A 18 1.29 9.67 17.35
C ALA A 18 0.79 9.12 16.00
N GLU A 19 1.07 7.87 15.61
CA GLU A 19 0.55 7.34 14.33
C GLU A 19 -0.16 6.00 14.54
N GLU A 20 -1.45 6.07 14.88
CA GLU A 20 -2.36 4.92 14.92
C GLU A 20 -2.59 4.34 13.51
N TYR A 21 -2.46 5.18 12.47
CA TYR A 21 -2.71 4.81 11.07
C TYR A 21 -1.61 5.27 10.12
N TYR A 22 -1.48 4.62 8.97
CA TYR A 22 -0.68 5.11 7.85
C TYR A 22 -1.18 6.47 7.37
N THR A 23 -0.26 7.28 6.85
CA THR A 23 -0.57 8.59 6.27
C THR A 23 -1.76 8.54 5.31
N ASP A 24 -2.66 9.51 5.43
CA ASP A 24 -3.88 9.66 4.64
C ASP A 24 -3.64 10.34 3.28
N LYS A 25 -2.39 10.71 2.95
CA LYS A 25 -2.02 11.42 1.71
C LYS A 25 -2.59 10.77 0.44
N TRP A 26 -2.69 9.44 0.42
CA TRP A 26 -3.19 8.67 -0.71
C TRP A 26 -4.68 8.28 -0.58
N ASN A 27 -5.37 8.62 0.51
CA ASN A 27 -6.80 8.33 0.69
C ASN A 27 -7.67 9.02 -0.36
N LYS A 28 -7.25 10.18 -0.89
CA LYS A 28 -7.98 10.93 -1.94
C LYS A 28 -7.59 10.57 -3.37
N MET A 29 -6.58 9.72 -3.57
CA MET A 29 -6.12 9.33 -4.90
C MET A 29 -7.22 8.59 -5.68
N ASN A 30 -7.47 8.97 -6.93
CA ASN A 30 -8.40 8.23 -7.79
C ASN A 30 -7.70 6.99 -8.37
N THR A 31 -7.73 5.88 -7.64
CA THR A 31 -7.08 4.61 -8.04
C THR A 31 -7.67 4.05 -9.33
N HIS A 32 -8.99 4.15 -9.53
CA HIS A 32 -9.65 3.68 -10.76
C HIS A 32 -9.22 4.51 -11.98
N GLY A 33 -9.16 5.83 -11.85
CA GLY A 33 -8.66 6.70 -12.92
C GLY A 33 -7.19 6.45 -13.27
N VAL A 34 -6.36 6.09 -12.28
CA VAL A 34 -4.98 5.63 -12.53
C VAL A 34 -4.98 4.32 -13.30
N ILE A 35 -5.78 3.33 -12.88
CA ILE A 35 -5.87 2.01 -13.52
C ILE A 35 -6.42 2.12 -14.94
N ASP A 36 -7.42 2.97 -15.20
CA ASP A 36 -8.05 3.12 -16.51
C ASP A 36 -7.15 3.84 -17.54
N ASN A 37 -6.13 4.57 -17.08
CA ASN A 37 -5.19 5.26 -17.94
C ASN A 37 -3.90 4.46 -18.08
N ASP A 38 -3.76 3.72 -19.18
CA ASP A 38 -2.61 2.83 -19.43
C ASP A 38 -1.26 3.51 -19.24
N ARG A 39 -1.09 4.74 -19.74
CA ARG A 39 0.17 5.48 -19.61
C ARG A 39 0.46 5.83 -18.15
N LEU A 40 -0.56 6.21 -17.40
CA LEU A 40 -0.42 6.56 -15.98
C LEU A 40 -0.19 5.30 -15.14
N PHE A 41 -1.01 4.26 -15.34
CA PHE A 41 -0.86 2.97 -14.69
C PHE A 41 0.55 2.41 -14.86
N GLU A 42 1.10 2.42 -16.10
CA GLU A 42 2.46 1.94 -16.35
C GLU A 42 3.53 2.72 -15.58
N LYS A 43 3.35 4.04 -15.41
CA LYS A 43 4.25 4.85 -14.57
C LYS A 43 4.15 4.45 -13.09
N TYR A 44 2.93 4.28 -12.58
CA TYR A 44 2.70 3.83 -11.20
C TYR A 44 3.29 2.43 -10.96
N LYS A 45 2.98 1.47 -11.83
CA LYS A 45 3.48 0.09 -11.78
C LYS A 45 5.02 0.07 -11.75
N LYS A 46 5.68 0.79 -12.67
CA LYS A 46 7.15 0.88 -12.70
C LYS A 46 7.72 1.52 -11.43
N CYS A 47 7.13 2.61 -10.95
CA CYS A 47 7.58 3.28 -9.74
C CYS A 47 7.55 2.34 -8.53
N ILE A 48 6.46 1.59 -8.39
CA ILE A 48 6.22 0.68 -7.27
C ILE A 48 7.13 -0.56 -7.37
N LEU A 49 7.24 -1.18 -8.55
CA LEU A 49 7.98 -2.43 -8.74
C LEU A 49 9.50 -2.27 -8.89
N ASN A 50 9.97 -1.24 -9.59
CA ASN A 50 11.39 -1.11 -9.97
C ASN A 50 12.21 -0.26 -9.00
N LYS A 51 11.59 0.29 -7.93
CA LYS A 51 12.21 1.23 -6.99
C LYS A 51 12.85 2.48 -7.64
N GLU A 52 12.55 2.76 -8.90
CA GLU A 52 13.02 3.95 -9.60
C GLU A 52 12.36 5.20 -8.99
N GLU A 53 13.13 6.24 -8.67
CA GLU A 53 12.56 7.47 -8.07
C GLU A 53 12.24 8.54 -9.11
N THR A 54 13.00 8.55 -10.21
CA THR A 54 12.91 9.58 -11.25
C THR A 54 11.62 9.43 -12.05
N GLY A 55 10.87 10.53 -12.19
CA GLY A 55 9.64 10.56 -12.99
C GLY A 55 8.44 9.84 -12.36
N CYS A 56 8.55 9.42 -11.10
CA CYS A 56 7.43 8.90 -10.33
C CYS A 56 6.44 10.01 -9.94
N PRO A 57 5.12 9.73 -10.03
CA PRO A 57 4.12 10.51 -9.33
C PRO A 57 4.39 10.52 -7.82
N GLN A 58 4.17 11.67 -7.17
CA GLN A 58 4.40 11.81 -5.72
C GLN A 58 3.61 10.78 -4.91
N ASP A 59 2.35 10.54 -5.28
CA ASP A 59 1.49 9.56 -4.60
C ASP A 59 2.03 8.13 -4.72
N ALA A 60 2.66 7.78 -5.85
CA ALA A 60 3.30 6.48 -6.04
C ALA A 60 4.52 6.32 -5.13
N LEU A 61 5.30 7.39 -4.92
CA LEU A 61 6.44 7.38 -4.01
C LEU A 61 6.00 7.22 -2.56
N GLU A 62 4.96 7.93 -2.15
CA GLU A 62 4.40 7.81 -0.79
C GLU A 62 3.82 6.41 -0.56
N LEU A 63 3.06 5.86 -1.52
CA LEU A 63 2.55 4.49 -1.44
C LEU A 63 3.70 3.48 -1.34
N ARG A 64 4.75 3.62 -2.15
CA ARG A 64 5.90 2.70 -2.12
C ARG A 64 6.59 2.65 -0.75
N LYS A 65 6.69 3.78 -0.04
CA LYS A 65 7.30 3.83 1.30
C LYS A 65 6.55 2.98 2.32
N VAL A 66 5.22 2.96 2.25
CA VAL A 66 4.37 2.21 3.18
C VAL A 66 4.04 0.80 2.69
N LEU A 67 4.10 0.56 1.38
CA LEU A 67 3.63 -0.68 0.76
C LEU A 67 4.34 -1.92 1.31
N GLN A 68 5.67 -1.86 1.51
CA GLN A 68 6.41 -3.01 2.01
C GLN A 68 5.98 -3.38 3.44
N GLU A 69 5.92 -2.41 4.35
CA GLU A 69 5.43 -2.63 5.72
C GLU A 69 3.97 -3.11 5.71
N ALA A 70 3.12 -2.51 4.88
CA ALA A 70 1.71 -2.88 4.76
C ALA A 70 1.52 -4.32 4.24
N LEU A 71 2.37 -4.80 3.34
CA LEU A 71 2.35 -6.18 2.88
C LEU A 71 2.83 -7.13 3.99
N GLU A 72 3.98 -6.84 4.60
CA GLU A 72 4.59 -7.67 5.66
C GLU A 72 3.69 -7.80 6.90
N THR A 73 2.98 -6.73 7.23
CA THR A 73 2.12 -6.66 8.42
C THR A 73 0.64 -6.85 8.12
N THR A 74 0.28 -7.11 6.85
CA THR A 74 -1.12 -7.23 6.41
C THR A 74 -1.96 -6.01 6.84
N CYS A 75 -1.47 -4.82 6.49
CA CYS A 75 -2.13 -3.55 6.74
C CYS A 75 -2.32 -3.27 8.24
N ALA A 76 -1.29 -3.49 9.08
CA ALA A 76 -1.45 -3.38 10.54
C ALA A 76 -1.88 -1.99 11.02
N LYS A 77 -1.50 -0.93 10.28
CA LYS A 77 -1.86 0.47 10.56
C LYS A 77 -2.82 1.05 9.52
N CYS A 78 -3.56 0.22 8.79
CA CYS A 78 -4.54 0.76 7.83
C CYS A 78 -5.77 1.28 8.55
N SER A 79 -6.21 2.49 8.20
CA SER A 79 -7.50 3.00 8.65
C SER A 79 -8.65 2.22 7.98
N PRO A 80 -9.88 2.24 8.54
CA PRO A 80 -11.02 1.59 7.91
C PRO A 80 -11.28 2.05 6.47
N GLU A 81 -11.05 3.35 6.17
CA GLU A 81 -11.15 3.91 4.83
C GLU A 81 -10.08 3.33 3.88
N GLN A 82 -8.86 3.18 4.38
CA GLN A 82 -7.74 2.60 3.63
C GLN A 82 -7.99 1.11 3.32
N GLU A 83 -8.53 0.35 4.27
CA GLU A 83 -8.86 -1.06 4.06
C GLU A 83 -9.91 -1.24 2.97
N VAL A 84 -10.99 -0.46 3.00
CA VAL A 84 -12.03 -0.47 1.95
C VAL A 84 -11.43 -0.10 0.59
N LYS A 85 -10.61 0.95 0.56
CA LYS A 85 -9.99 1.42 -0.68
C LYS A 85 -8.99 0.42 -1.27
N ILE A 86 -8.19 -0.25 -0.45
CA ILE A 86 -7.24 -1.27 -0.91
C ILE A 86 -8.00 -2.45 -1.52
N LYS A 87 -9.06 -2.93 -0.83
CA LYS A 87 -9.92 -4.02 -1.35
C LYS A 87 -10.50 -3.67 -2.71
N ASP A 88 -11.12 -2.49 -2.82
CA ASP A 88 -11.72 -1.98 -4.06
C ASP A 88 -10.69 -1.86 -5.18
N THR A 89 -9.53 -1.25 -4.89
CA THR A 89 -8.46 -1.04 -5.86
C THR A 89 -7.87 -2.36 -6.37
N LEU A 90 -7.64 -3.34 -5.48
CA LEU A 90 -7.12 -4.66 -5.87
C LEU A 90 -8.13 -5.46 -6.69
N ALA A 91 -9.40 -5.45 -6.29
CA ALA A 91 -10.48 -6.10 -7.04
C ALA A 91 -10.64 -5.46 -8.43
N TYR A 92 -10.64 -4.13 -8.50
CA TYR A 92 -10.73 -3.39 -9.76
C TYR A 92 -9.54 -3.66 -10.68
N LEU A 93 -8.31 -3.59 -10.14
CA LEU A 93 -7.09 -3.89 -10.89
C LEU A 93 -7.13 -5.30 -11.46
N CYS A 94 -7.51 -6.28 -10.65
CA CYS A 94 -7.59 -7.66 -11.08
C CYS A 94 -8.63 -7.87 -12.19
N LYS A 95 -9.80 -7.23 -12.07
CA LYS A 95 -10.87 -7.30 -13.07
C LYS A 95 -10.50 -6.62 -14.40
N LYS A 96 -9.87 -5.44 -14.34
CA LYS A 96 -9.55 -4.63 -15.53
C LYS A 96 -8.24 -5.00 -16.21
N LYS A 97 -7.23 -5.41 -15.43
CA LYS A 97 -5.86 -5.62 -15.90
C LYS A 97 -5.29 -6.92 -15.32
N ARG A 98 -5.98 -8.03 -15.57
CA ARG A 98 -5.61 -9.35 -15.01
C ARG A 98 -4.15 -9.72 -15.23
N ARG A 99 -3.64 -9.54 -16.45
CA ARG A 99 -2.24 -9.83 -16.78
C ARG A 99 -1.26 -9.02 -15.95
N ASP A 100 -1.50 -7.71 -15.78
CA ASP A 100 -0.64 -6.85 -14.97
C ASP A 100 -0.75 -7.20 -13.48
N PHE A 101 -1.94 -7.56 -13.01
CA PHE A 101 -2.16 -8.02 -11.65
C PHE A 101 -1.36 -9.29 -11.34
N ASP A 102 -1.41 -10.29 -12.24
CA ASP A 102 -0.65 -11.53 -12.09
C ASP A 102 0.87 -11.28 -12.18
N GLU A 103 1.32 -10.36 -13.04
CA GLU A 103 2.74 -9.93 -13.12
C GLU A 103 3.21 -9.28 -11.81
N ILE A 104 2.40 -8.39 -11.24
CA ILE A 104 2.68 -7.73 -9.96
C ILE A 104 2.79 -8.78 -8.85
N LEU A 105 1.83 -9.70 -8.77
CA LEU A 105 1.85 -10.78 -7.77
C LEU A 105 3.09 -11.67 -7.91
N ALA A 106 3.46 -12.06 -9.14
CA ALA A 106 4.64 -12.89 -9.37
C ALA A 106 5.95 -12.22 -8.90
N ARG A 107 6.02 -10.87 -8.92
CA ARG A 107 7.18 -10.11 -8.44
C ARG A 107 7.14 -9.82 -6.95
N VAL A 108 5.98 -9.46 -6.42
CA VAL A 108 5.83 -8.94 -5.05
C VAL A 108 5.56 -10.07 -4.06
N ASP A 109 4.86 -11.12 -4.48
CA ASP A 109 4.38 -12.22 -3.64
C ASP A 109 4.50 -13.59 -4.35
N PRO A 110 5.72 -14.00 -4.77
CA PRO A 110 5.92 -15.26 -5.49
C PRO A 110 5.48 -16.49 -4.68
N ASP A 111 5.59 -16.42 -3.35
CA ASP A 111 5.22 -17.50 -2.43
C ASP A 111 3.75 -17.42 -1.97
N GLN A 112 2.96 -16.46 -2.48
CA GLN A 112 1.56 -16.21 -2.10
C GLN A 112 1.35 -15.93 -0.59
N LYS A 113 2.40 -15.50 0.11
CA LYS A 113 2.37 -15.19 1.54
C LYS A 113 1.47 -14.01 1.82
N TYR A 114 1.65 -12.91 1.10
CA TYR A 114 0.90 -11.66 1.33
C TYR A 114 -0.55 -11.81 0.91
N ARG A 115 -0.81 -12.48 -0.22
CA ARG A 115 -2.15 -12.80 -0.69
C ARG A 115 -2.90 -13.67 0.32
N THR A 116 -2.27 -14.72 0.84
CA THR A 116 -2.91 -15.59 1.84
C THR A 116 -3.24 -14.82 3.12
N ALA A 117 -2.32 -14.00 3.61
CA ALA A 117 -2.56 -13.18 4.80
C ALA A 117 -3.66 -12.13 4.57
N PHE A 118 -3.65 -11.49 3.40
CA PHE A 118 -4.70 -10.56 2.98
C PHE A 118 -6.06 -11.27 2.96
N GLU A 119 -6.19 -12.39 2.26
CA GLU A 119 -7.45 -13.14 2.17
C GLU A 119 -7.95 -13.61 3.53
N ALA A 120 -7.05 -13.96 4.45
CA ALA A 120 -7.40 -14.34 5.82
C ALA A 120 -7.96 -13.16 6.64
N LYS A 121 -7.38 -11.96 6.51
CA LYS A 121 -7.83 -10.76 7.23
C LYS A 121 -9.07 -10.12 6.59
N PHE A 122 -9.14 -10.13 5.27
CA PHE A 122 -10.02 -9.27 4.49
C PHE A 122 -11.06 -10.01 3.66
N GLY A 123 -10.93 -11.32 3.51
CA GLY A 123 -11.70 -12.13 2.59
C GLY A 123 -11.10 -12.16 1.18
N LYS A 124 -11.64 -13.04 0.33
CA LYS A 124 -11.21 -13.17 -1.07
C LYS A 124 -11.57 -11.94 -1.88
N LEU A 125 -10.69 -11.56 -2.81
CA LEU A 125 -10.98 -10.53 -3.79
C LEU A 125 -12.05 -11.03 -4.77
N GLU A 126 -13.25 -10.48 -4.67
CA GLU A 126 -14.36 -10.84 -5.56
C GLU A 126 -14.04 -10.48 -7.02
N GLY A 127 -14.41 -11.37 -7.95
CA GLY A 127 -14.13 -11.20 -9.38
C GLY A 127 -12.67 -11.43 -9.78
N CYS A 128 -11.81 -11.81 -8.84
CA CYS A 128 -10.39 -12.09 -9.06
C CYS A 128 -10.05 -13.59 -8.98
N ALA A 129 -11.00 -14.46 -9.33
CA ALA A 129 -10.76 -15.91 -9.31
C ALA A 129 -9.57 -16.25 -10.21
N SER A 130 -8.50 -16.75 -9.58
CA SER A 130 -7.42 -17.45 -10.27
C SER A 130 -8.01 -18.72 -10.88
N THR A 131 -8.08 -18.76 -12.21
CA THR A 131 -8.11 -20.03 -12.96
C THR A 131 -6.91 -20.89 -12.59
#